data_AF-A0AAV5ZYS1-F1
#
_entry.id   AF-A0AAV5ZYS1-F1
#
_cell.length_a   1.000
_cell.length_b   1.000
_cell.length_c   1.000
_cell.angle_alpha   90.00
_cell.angle_beta   90.00
_cell.angle_gamma   90.00
#
_symmetry.space_group_name_H-M   'P 1'
#
loop_
_entity.id
_entity.type
_entity.pdbx_description
1 polymer ?
#
loop_
_entity_poly.entity_id
_entity_poly.type
_entity_poly.pdbx_seq_one_letter_code
_entity_poly.pdbx_strand_id
1 'polypeptide(L)'
;MSHREEALRRTEKEIVAEKAATLGRAGERLEAALRLCAELRGTLEHAPEGATRERARASYREARARALEARRILIIQREAIGLRSHRVVDQQFPEPPPLA
;
A
#
# COMPACT_ATOMS: atom_id res chain seq x y z
N MET A 1 15.40 23.42 -32.31
CA MET A 1 15.15 23.03 -30.91
C MET A 1 16.21 23.68 -30.07
N SER A 2 15.82 24.51 -29.11
CA SER A 2 16.76 25.20 -28.22
C SER A 2 17.31 24.24 -27.18
N HIS A 3 18.57 24.42 -26.76
CA HIS A 3 19.18 23.68 -25.64
C HIS A 3 18.30 23.75 -24.36
N ARG A 4 17.55 24.85 -24.18
CA ARG A 4 16.59 25.00 -23.08
C ARG A 4 15.39 24.07 -23.20
N GLU A 5 14.87 23.86 -24.42
CA GLU A 5 13.74 22.97 -24.68
C GLU A 5 14.14 21.50 -24.51
N GLU A 6 15.38 21.15 -24.83
CA GLU A 6 15.91 19.81 -24.64
C GLU A 6 16.15 19.50 -23.15
N ALA A 7 16.75 20.44 -22.41
CA ALA A 7 16.91 20.34 -20.97
C ALA A 7 15.54 20.20 -20.25
N LEU A 8 14.55 21.01 -20.64
CA LEU A 8 13.20 20.93 -20.07
C LEU A 8 12.57 19.55 -20.28
N ARG A 9 12.60 19.03 -21.52
CA ARG A 9 12.04 17.69 -21.82
C ARG A 9 12.75 16.58 -21.05
N ARG A 10 14.07 16.69 -20.83
CA ARG A 10 14.81 15.73 -20.01
C ARG A 10 14.32 15.74 -18.57
N THR A 11 14.22 16.93 -17.97
CA THR A 11 13.72 17.09 -16.60
C THR A 11 12.28 16.60 -16.45
N GLU A 12 11.40 16.87 -17.42
CA GLU A 12 10.02 16.35 -17.39
C GLU A 12 9.98 14.81 -17.40
N LYS A 13 10.81 14.17 -18.23
CA LYS A 13 10.93 12.71 -18.26
C LYS A 13 11.43 12.15 -16.92
N GLU A 14 12.45 12.77 -16.32
CA GLU A 14 12.97 12.37 -15.01
C GLU A 14 11.89 12.48 -13.92
N ILE A 15 11.12 13.57 -13.90
CA ILE A 15 10.01 13.77 -12.95
C ILE A 15 8.94 12.69 -13.14
N VAL A 16 8.55 12.37 -14.38
CA VAL A 16 7.56 11.33 -14.66
C VAL A 16 8.08 9.96 -14.22
N ALA A 17 9.34 9.64 -14.49
CA ALA A 17 9.95 8.39 -14.08
C ALA A 17 9.98 8.24 -12.55
N GLU A 18 10.36 9.28 -11.81
CA GLU A 18 10.39 9.23 -10.34
C GLU A 18 8.99 9.10 -9.73
N LYS A 19 7.99 9.80 -10.30
CA LYS A 19 6.58 9.65 -9.90
C LYS A 19 6.10 8.21 -10.10
N ALA A 20 6.41 7.60 -11.25
CA ALA A 20 6.05 6.22 -11.55
C ALA A 20 6.74 5.25 -10.59
N ALA A 21 8.04 5.42 -10.33
CA ALA A 21 8.80 4.60 -9.40
C ALA A 21 8.27 4.71 -7.96
N THR A 22 7.97 5.91 -7.49
CA THR A 22 7.39 6.15 -6.16
C THR A 22 6.02 5.50 -6.02
N LEU A 23 5.17 5.61 -7.04
CA LEU A 23 3.86 4.97 -7.05
C LEU A 23 3.97 3.44 -7.05
N GLY A 24 4.88 2.87 -7.84
CA GLY A 24 5.16 1.44 -7.87
C GLY A 24 5.59 0.92 -6.50
N ARG A 25 6.58 1.55 -5.86
CA ARG A 25 7.05 1.20 -4.51
C ARG A 25 5.94 1.30 -3.45
N ALA A 26 5.02 2.25 -3.59
CA ALA A 26 3.87 2.36 -2.69
C ALA A 26 2.90 1.19 -2.85
N GLY A 27 2.65 0.76 -4.10
CA GLY A 27 1.84 -0.44 -4.41
C GLY A 27 2.48 -1.72 -3.86
N GLU A 28 3.76 -1.96 -4.13
CA GLU A 28 4.50 -3.13 -3.62
C GLU A 28 4.46 -3.23 -2.09
N ARG A 29 4.57 -2.08 -1.40
CA ARG A 29 4.48 -2.01 0.06
C ARG A 29 3.08 -2.39 0.57
N LEU A 30 2.04 -1.94 -0.12
CA LEU A 30 0.66 -2.32 0.20
C LEU A 30 0.44 -3.81 -0.01
N GLU A 31 0.88 -4.36 -1.13
CA GLU A 31 0.80 -5.80 -1.42
C GLU A 31 1.51 -6.66 -0.37
N ALA A 32 2.72 -6.25 0.04
CA ALA A 32 3.45 -6.92 1.12
C ALA A 32 2.68 -6.87 2.45
N ALA A 33 2.11 -5.72 2.81
CA ALA A 33 1.34 -5.57 4.03
C ALA A 33 0.04 -6.40 4.02
N LEU A 34 -0.66 -6.46 2.88
CA LEU A 34 -1.86 -7.27 2.71
C LEU A 34 -1.56 -8.78 2.77
N ARG A 35 -0.47 -9.23 2.16
CA ARG A 35 -0.02 -10.64 2.27
C ARG A 35 0.25 -11.02 3.72
N LEU A 36 0.97 -10.19 4.46
CA LEU A 36 1.23 -10.41 5.88
C LEU A 36 -0.08 -10.45 6.70
N CYS A 37 -1.06 -9.60 6.38
CA CYS A 37 -2.38 -9.65 7.03
C CYS A 37 -3.07 -11.00 6.77
N ALA A 38 -3.04 -11.50 5.54
CA ALA A 38 -3.64 -12.78 5.18
C ALA A 38 -2.95 -13.96 5.89
N GLU A 39 -1.62 -13.97 5.95
CA GLU A 39 -0.83 -14.98 6.65
C GLU A 39 -1.14 -15.02 8.16
N LEU A 40 -1.14 -13.84 8.80
CA LEU A 40 -1.44 -13.73 10.23
C LEU A 40 -2.90 -14.03 10.55
N ARG A 41 -3.82 -13.76 9.63
CA ARG A 41 -5.23 -14.17 9.76
C ARG A 41 -5.35 -15.69 9.78
N GLY A 42 -4.69 -16.37 8.85
CA GLY A 42 -4.64 -17.83 8.83
C GLY A 42 -4.03 -18.40 10.12
N THR A 43 -2.96 -17.78 10.62
CA THR A 43 -2.35 -18.19 11.91
C THR A 43 -3.32 -18.01 13.08
N LEU A 44 -4.04 -16.88 13.14
CA LEU A 44 -5.02 -16.60 14.18
C LEU A 44 -6.21 -17.58 14.17
N GLU A 45 -6.65 -18.00 12.98
CA GLU A 45 -7.75 -18.96 12.83
C GLU A 45 -7.42 -20.34 13.40
N HIS A 46 -6.14 -20.71 13.41
CA HIS A 46 -5.64 -21.99 13.92
C HIS A 46 -4.99 -21.87 15.31
N ALA A 47 -4.91 -20.66 15.87
CA ALA A 47 -4.26 -20.43 17.15
C ALA A 47 -5.11 -21.00 18.31
N PRO A 48 -4.50 -21.79 19.22
CA PRO A 48 -5.21 -22.26 20.41
C PRO A 48 -5.56 -21.09 21.32
N GLU A 49 -6.66 -21.24 22.06
CA GLU A 49 -7.21 -20.24 22.96
C GLU A 49 -6.21 -19.73 24.02
N GLY A 50 -6.54 -18.58 24.60
CA GLY A 50 -5.75 -17.95 25.64
C GLY A 50 -4.56 -17.17 25.07
N ALA A 51 -3.40 -17.24 25.74
CA ALA A 51 -2.28 -16.35 25.47
C ALA A 51 -1.75 -16.44 24.03
N THR A 52 -1.84 -17.61 23.39
CA THR A 52 -1.41 -17.78 21.99
C THR A 52 -2.35 -17.08 21.03
N ARG A 53 -3.68 -17.24 21.19
CA ARG A 53 -4.67 -16.51 20.40
C ARG A 53 -4.55 -15.01 20.58
N GLU A 54 -4.34 -14.53 21.81
CA GLU A 54 -4.18 -13.09 22.07
C GLU A 54 -2.93 -12.50 21.41
N ARG A 55 -1.81 -13.21 21.42
CA ARG A 55 -0.61 -12.79 20.66
C ARG A 55 -0.88 -12.73 19.16
N ALA A 56 -1.53 -13.75 18.60
CA ALA A 56 -1.89 -13.77 17.18
C ALA A 56 -2.86 -12.62 16.82
N ARG A 57 -3.83 -12.30 17.69
CA ARG A 57 -4.72 -11.13 17.53
C ARG A 57 -3.92 -9.83 17.52
N ALA A 58 -2.95 -9.67 18.43
CA ALA A 58 -2.09 -8.49 18.47
C ALA A 58 -1.27 -8.32 17.20
N SER A 59 -0.59 -9.38 16.76
CA SER A 59 0.18 -9.37 15.51
C SER A 59 -0.68 -9.03 14.29
N TYR A 60 -1.89 -9.58 14.21
CA TYR A 60 -2.83 -9.25 13.13
C TYR A 60 -3.26 -7.77 13.17
N ARG A 61 -3.57 -7.22 14.35
CA ARG A 61 -3.94 -5.81 14.49
C ARG A 61 -2.83 -4.88 14.01
N GLU A 62 -1.58 -5.18 14.35
CA GLU A 62 -0.42 -4.40 13.88
C GLU A 62 -0.24 -4.49 12.36
N ALA A 63 -0.33 -5.70 11.80
CA ALA A 63 -0.25 -5.88 10.35
C ALA A 63 -1.37 -5.14 9.61
N ARG A 64 -2.60 -5.19 10.15
CA ARG A 64 -3.74 -4.45 9.62
C ARG A 64 -3.50 -2.95 9.64
N ALA A 65 -2.99 -2.41 10.75
CA ALA A 65 -2.64 -0.98 10.83
C ALA A 65 -1.60 -0.59 9.76
N ARG A 66 -0.57 -1.41 9.55
CA ARG A 66 0.43 -1.20 8.47
C ARG A 66 -0.19 -1.24 7.08
N ALA A 67 -1.11 -2.16 6.82
CA ALA A 67 -1.79 -2.25 5.54
C ALA A 67 -2.68 -1.02 5.27
N LEU A 68 -3.42 -0.54 6.27
CA LEU A 68 -4.23 0.67 6.15
C LEU A 68 -3.38 1.91 5.91
N GLU A 69 -2.23 2.02 6.57
CA GLU A 69 -1.30 3.13 6.35
C GLU A 69 -0.68 3.08 4.95
N ALA A 70 -0.21 1.92 4.50
CA ALA A 70 0.32 1.75 3.14
C ALA A 70 -0.74 2.10 2.08
N ARG A 71 -1.99 1.72 2.33
CA ARG A 71 -3.14 2.04 1.46
C ARG A 71 -3.38 3.55 1.40
N ARG A 72 -3.35 4.24 2.54
CA ARG A 72 -3.47 5.70 2.62
C ARG A 72 -2.37 6.40 1.84
N ILE A 73 -1.12 5.95 2.00
CA ILE A 73 0.03 6.49 1.26
C ILE A 73 -0.17 6.32 -0.25
N LEU A 74 -0.59 5.15 -0.71
CA LEU A 74 -0.86 4.90 -2.13
C LEU A 74 -1.93 5.87 -2.68
N ILE A 75 -3.01 6.08 -1.94
CA ILE A 75 -4.08 7.03 -2.32
C ILE A 75 -3.52 8.44 -2.46
N ILE A 76 -2.76 8.93 -1.48
CA ILE A 76 -2.15 10.27 -1.51
C ILE A 76 -1.23 10.44 -2.72
N GLN A 77 -0.39 9.44 -3.02
CA GLN A 77 0.49 9.48 -4.18
C GLN A 77 -0.28 9.51 -5.51
N ARG A 78 -1.40 8.79 -5.59
CA ARG A 78 -2.30 8.83 -6.76
C ARG A 78 -2.95 10.19 -6.93
N GLU A 79 -3.46 10.78 -5.86
CA GLU A 79 -4.07 12.12 -5.87
C GLU A 79 -3.06 13.20 -6.33
N ALA A 80 -1.81 13.10 -5.87
CA ALA A 80 -0.73 14.02 -6.25
C ALA A 80 -0.39 14.02 -7.75
N ILE A 81 -0.75 12.96 -8.48
CA ILE A 81 -0.60 12.86 -9.93
C ILE A 81 -1.93 12.98 -10.70
N GLY A 82 -3.01 13.35 -10.02
CA GLY A 82 -4.33 13.62 -10.62
C GLY A 82 -5.29 12.43 -10.65
N LEU A 83 -4.92 11.26 -10.10
CA LEU A 83 -5.76 10.07 -10.06
C LEU A 83 -6.65 10.03 -8.82
N ARG A 84 -7.67 10.91 -8.78
CA ARG A 84 -8.56 11.11 -7.61
C ARG A 84 -9.67 10.07 -7.44
N SER A 85 -9.84 9.15 -8.39
CA SER A 85 -10.79 8.04 -8.25
C SER A 85 -10.12 6.86 -7.56
N HIS A 86 -10.69 6.44 -6.43
CA HIS A 86 -10.14 5.37 -5.59
C HIS A 86 -10.78 4.01 -5.87
N ARG A 87 -11.81 3.93 -6.72
CA ARG A 87 -12.54 2.70 -7.04
C ARG A 87 -11.62 1.54 -7.42
N VAL A 88 -10.60 1.80 -8.24
CA VAL A 88 -9.63 0.77 -8.66
C VAL A 88 -8.80 0.29 -7.46
N VAL A 89 -8.42 1.20 -6.55
CA VAL A 89 -7.69 0.85 -5.32
C VAL A 89 -8.57 0.04 -4.39
N ASP A 90 -9.85 0.39 -4.23
CA ASP A 90 -10.81 -0.36 -3.43
C ASP A 90 -11.00 -1.79 -3.97
N GLN A 91 -11.04 -1.95 -5.29
CA GLN A 91 -11.23 -3.24 -5.96
C GLN A 91 -9.98 -4.13 -5.92
N GLN A 92 -8.80 -3.56 -6.16
CA GLN A 92 -7.54 -4.32 -6.21
C GLN A 92 -6.93 -4.56 -4.84
N PHE A 93 -7.12 -3.61 -3.91
CA PHE A 93 -6.51 -3.61 -2.59
C PHE A 93 -7.59 -3.39 -1.51
N PRO A 94 -8.48 -4.37 -1.31
CA PRO A 94 -9.52 -4.27 -0.29
C PRO A 94 -8.90 -4.17 1.11
N GLU A 95 -9.57 -3.44 2.00
CA GLU A 95 -9.11 -3.31 3.38
C GLU A 95 -9.20 -4.66 4.11
N PRO A 96 -8.18 -5.06 4.89
CA PRO A 96 -8.29 -6.25 5.71
C PRO A 96 -9.44 -6.10 6.74
N PRO A 97 -10.25 -7.14 6.95
CA PRO A 97 -11.37 -7.07 7.88
C PRO A 97 -10.88 -6.82 9.32
N PRO A 98 -11.62 -6.06 10.13
CA PRO A 98 -11.30 -5.98 11.57
C PRO A 98 -11.47 -7.35 12.22
N LEU A 99 -10.83 -7.53 13.38
CA LEU A 99 -11.16 -8.64 14.28
C LEU A 99 -12.42 -8.29 15.05
N ALA A 100 -13.31 -9.26 15.23
CA ALA A 100 -14.44 -9.16 16.14
C ALA A 100 -14.00 -9.33 17.61
#